data_AF-A0A402B1C4-F1
#
_entry.id   AF-A0A402B1C4-F1
#
_cell.length_a   1.000
_cell.length_b   1.000
_cell.length_c   1.000
_cell.angle_alpha   90.00
_cell.angle_beta   90.00
_cell.angle_gamma   90.00
#
_symmetry.space_group_name_H-M   'P 1'
#
loop_
_entity.id
_entity.type
_entity.pdbx_description
1 polymer ?
#
loop_
_entity_poly.entity_id
_entity_poly.type
_entity_poly.pdbx_seq_one_letter_code
_entity_poly.pdbx_strand_id
1 'polypeptide(L)'
;MAILDEPLERGTLSGALARIGGALTQLHPAERRVAERILNEPGQAVALSIGEFAQLCNVSQPTVSRFCRNLGFSNYATLRIGIANDLAASNADRLETLTSETATPNFSTLVTALGAIGEIPPAAYALRTASRVEVWPTPDLAHTGAVLADRLSALAVPAACSTLPMYWTARARRLPPDTVIVVLTRGTTDGLMQTALSTARGRGARVLYCTAYSAGPIASKADWIVPLPDISPPDIAELALVEALINAVRKGCDLAIPDGPASPWVAWPYQQTVFLPNGAEPIPTILLTCEDPPQPRPVVLYFSGLHQSKESTLPGTGTNYVCRCIVSALLNAGCHVLAIDARAHGGRKREWENAVAQLRKSFLGEGEDVLEDAHTDARALVDGVLTLGITEKVGRIGVVGTSWGGLQALLTFAGDARITCAVGVMPVTYIPQLPEFADLSDAPRIVRGQPGAWMGPCITPRPLLLIVGEKDEKADAFHAQQLIDTLKPDYEAYDAAQHLRSIQIPHLDHKEHPQQITATVAWLKQFLL
;
A
#
# COMPACT_ATOMS: atom_id res chain seq x y z
N MET A 1 3.13 0.43 -49.44
CA MET A 1 1.84 1.02 -49.84
C MET A 1 0.88 -0.13 -50.12
N ALA A 2 -0.33 -0.05 -49.54
CA ALA A 2 -1.51 -0.90 -49.76
C ALA A 2 -1.59 -2.30 -49.08
N ILE A 3 -1.82 -2.34 -47.75
CA ILE A 3 -2.71 -3.31 -47.06
C ILE A 3 -3.48 -2.57 -45.93
N LEU A 4 -3.88 -1.32 -46.15
CA LEU A 4 -4.73 -0.54 -45.21
C LEU A 4 -5.92 0.11 -45.95
N ASP A 5 -6.36 -0.50 -47.06
CA ASP A 5 -7.40 0.06 -47.93
C ASP A 5 -8.83 -0.39 -47.60
N GLU A 6 -9.06 -1.01 -46.43
CA GLU A 6 -10.43 -1.02 -45.88
C GLU A 6 -10.69 0.29 -45.14
N PRO A 7 -11.70 1.09 -45.55
CA PRO A 7 -12.08 2.28 -44.82
C PRO A 7 -12.49 1.88 -43.40
N LEU A 8 -11.89 2.55 -42.42
CA LEU A 8 -12.25 2.44 -41.00
C LEU A 8 -13.77 2.60 -40.82
N GLU A 9 -14.46 1.54 -40.39
CA GLU A 9 -15.72 1.74 -39.70
C GLU A 9 -15.40 2.52 -38.42
N ARG A 10 -15.86 3.78 -38.35
CA ARG A 10 -15.86 4.57 -37.12
C ARG A 10 -16.80 3.91 -36.12
N GLY A 11 -16.34 2.90 -35.39
CA GLY A 11 -17.20 2.21 -34.43
C GLY A 11 -16.60 1.04 -33.66
N THR A 12 -15.63 0.30 -34.19
CA THR A 12 -15.14 -0.91 -33.50
C THR A 12 -13.98 -0.60 -32.56
N LEU A 13 -14.31 -0.31 -31.30
CA LEU A 13 -13.37 -0.18 -30.18
C LEU A 13 -12.89 -1.56 -29.66
N SER A 14 -12.84 -2.60 -30.51
CA SER A 14 -12.46 -3.98 -30.19
C SER A 14 -11.39 -4.49 -31.16
N GLY A 15 -10.56 -5.43 -30.73
CA GLY A 15 -9.45 -6.00 -31.50
C GLY A 15 -8.18 -5.13 -31.50
N ALA A 16 -8.01 -4.26 -30.52
CA ALA A 16 -6.83 -3.42 -30.36
C ALA A 16 -5.53 -4.23 -30.20
N LEU A 17 -5.50 -5.24 -29.33
CA LEU A 17 -4.36 -6.12 -29.11
C LEU A 17 -4.03 -6.94 -30.35
N ALA A 18 -5.05 -7.46 -31.04
CA ALA A 18 -4.87 -8.17 -32.31
C ALA A 18 -4.26 -7.24 -33.38
N ARG A 19 -4.71 -5.98 -33.46
CA ARG A 19 -4.18 -4.98 -34.39
C ARG A 19 -2.74 -4.58 -34.07
N ILE A 20 -2.41 -4.41 -32.79
CA ILE A 20 -1.03 -4.14 -32.34
C ILE A 20 -0.12 -5.33 -32.71
N GLY A 21 -0.57 -6.56 -32.46
CA GLY A 21 0.16 -7.78 -32.83
C GLY A 21 0.37 -7.91 -34.33
N GLY A 22 -0.65 -7.63 -35.14
CA GLY A 22 -0.55 -7.66 -36.60
C GLY A 22 0.39 -6.61 -37.19
N ALA A 23 0.54 -5.46 -36.53
CA ALA A 23 1.40 -4.37 -36.98
C ALA A 23 2.87 -4.50 -36.52
N LEU A 24 3.19 -5.43 -35.61
CA LEU A 24 4.45 -5.44 -34.86
C LEU A 24 5.72 -5.41 -35.72
N THR A 25 5.70 -6.09 -36.86
CA THR A 25 6.82 -6.20 -37.81
C THR A 25 7.00 -4.95 -38.68
N GLN A 26 5.99 -4.10 -38.76
CA GLN A 26 5.98 -2.88 -39.57
C GLN A 26 6.24 -1.60 -38.76
N LEU A 27 6.29 -1.71 -37.42
CA LEU A 27 6.53 -0.58 -36.53
C LEU A 27 8.01 -0.19 -36.47
N HIS A 28 8.30 1.11 -36.42
CA HIS A 28 9.64 1.61 -36.15
C HIS A 28 10.11 1.23 -34.74
N PRO A 29 11.43 1.15 -34.47
CA PRO A 29 11.96 0.62 -33.21
C PRO A 29 11.37 1.23 -31.93
N ALA A 30 11.07 2.53 -31.94
CA ALA A 30 10.47 3.20 -30.79
C ALA A 30 8.96 2.90 -30.64
N GLU A 31 8.23 2.74 -31.74
CA GLU A 31 6.81 2.35 -31.73
C GLU A 31 6.64 0.87 -31.43
N ARG A 32 7.59 0.04 -31.87
CA ARG A 32 7.65 -1.38 -31.55
C ARG A 32 7.83 -1.64 -30.05
N ARG A 33 8.67 -0.85 -29.36
CA ARG A 33 8.76 -0.92 -27.88
C ARG A 33 7.43 -0.62 -27.20
N VAL A 34 6.65 0.33 -27.73
CA VAL A 34 5.31 0.64 -27.23
C VAL A 34 4.38 -0.55 -27.46
N ALA A 35 4.37 -1.13 -28.67
CA ALA A 35 3.58 -2.32 -28.99
C ALA A 35 3.93 -3.54 -28.11
N GLU A 36 5.22 -3.85 -27.98
CA GLU A 36 5.72 -4.97 -27.18
C GLU A 36 5.37 -4.79 -25.70
N ARG A 37 5.48 -3.56 -25.17
CA ARG A 37 5.05 -3.27 -23.79
C ARG A 37 3.55 -3.48 -23.61
N ILE A 38 2.73 -3.03 -24.58
CA ILE A 38 1.28 -3.22 -24.52
C ILE A 38 0.91 -4.70 -24.61
N LEU A 39 1.53 -5.48 -25.48
CA LEU A 39 1.20 -6.90 -25.64
C LEU A 39 1.66 -7.75 -24.44
N ASN A 40 2.77 -7.39 -23.81
CA ASN A 40 3.27 -8.09 -22.63
C ASN A 40 2.49 -7.71 -21.36
N GLU A 41 2.17 -6.43 -21.18
CA GLU A 41 1.52 -5.90 -19.97
C GLU A 41 0.39 -4.93 -20.29
N PRO A 42 -0.71 -5.41 -20.92
CA PRO A 42 -1.79 -4.56 -21.43
C PRO A 42 -2.51 -3.77 -20.34
N GLY A 43 -2.60 -4.30 -19.11
CA GLY A 43 -3.19 -3.60 -17.96
C GLY A 43 -2.41 -2.34 -17.56
N GLN A 44 -1.08 -2.33 -17.68
CA GLN A 44 -0.27 -1.13 -17.40
C GLN A 44 -0.54 -0.02 -18.43
N ALA A 45 -0.78 -0.39 -19.69
CA ALA A 45 -1.14 0.57 -20.73
C ALA A 45 -2.52 1.19 -20.48
N VAL A 46 -3.46 0.47 -19.83
CA VAL A 46 -4.77 1.01 -19.45
C VAL A 46 -4.65 1.96 -18.24
N ALA A 47 -3.84 1.58 -17.24
CA ALA A 47 -3.75 2.27 -15.96
C ALA A 47 -2.96 3.59 -16.01
N LEU A 48 -1.94 3.69 -16.86
CA LEU A 48 -1.00 4.82 -16.87
C LEU A 48 -1.47 5.96 -17.79
N SER A 49 -1.11 7.20 -17.44
CA SER A 49 -1.23 8.33 -18.36
C SER A 49 -0.25 8.16 -19.54
N ILE A 50 -0.46 8.91 -20.63
CA ILE A 50 0.45 8.87 -21.78
C ILE A 50 1.90 9.23 -21.38
N GLY A 51 2.08 10.09 -20.37
CA GLY A 51 3.38 10.49 -19.85
C GLY A 51 4.08 9.36 -19.11
N GLU A 52 3.38 8.77 -18.15
CA GLU A 52 3.90 7.63 -17.37
C GLU A 52 4.14 6.41 -18.25
N PHE A 53 3.24 6.15 -19.21
CA PHE A 53 3.41 5.04 -20.15
C PHE A 53 4.57 5.25 -21.13
N ALA A 54 4.78 6.49 -21.58
CA ALA A 54 5.93 6.82 -22.42
C ALA A 54 7.25 6.62 -21.67
N GLN A 55 7.31 7.02 -20.39
CA GLN A 55 8.45 6.78 -19.51
C GLN A 55 8.71 5.28 -19.32
N LEU A 56 7.66 4.51 -19.03
CA LEU A 56 7.72 3.04 -18.90
C LEU A 56 8.24 2.34 -20.17
N CYS A 57 7.88 2.86 -21.34
CA CYS A 57 8.32 2.35 -22.65
C CYS A 57 9.69 2.88 -23.08
N ASN A 58 10.32 3.78 -22.29
CA ASN A 58 11.53 4.51 -22.64
C ASN A 58 11.42 5.20 -24.03
N VAL A 59 10.34 5.98 -24.18
CA VAL A 59 10.04 6.79 -25.36
C VAL A 59 9.48 8.15 -24.94
N SER A 60 9.40 9.09 -25.88
CA SER A 60 8.72 10.36 -25.66
C SER A 60 7.20 10.25 -25.89
N GLN A 61 6.40 11.11 -25.25
CA GLN A 61 4.95 11.15 -25.46
C GLN A 61 4.51 11.34 -26.94
N PRO A 62 5.24 12.12 -27.77
CA PRO A 62 4.96 12.19 -29.20
C PRO A 62 5.11 10.85 -29.93
N THR A 63 6.00 9.97 -29.48
CA THR A 63 6.17 8.62 -30.05
C THR A 63 4.93 7.78 -29.77
N VAL A 64 4.43 7.76 -28.53
CA VAL A 64 3.17 7.07 -28.19
C VAL A 64 1.99 7.65 -28.98
N SER A 65 1.97 8.96 -29.19
CA SER A 65 0.93 9.64 -29.97
C SER A 65 0.98 9.34 -31.48
N ARG A 66 2.17 9.09 -32.04
CA ARG A 66 2.34 8.63 -33.42
C ARG A 66 1.94 7.16 -33.56
N PHE A 67 2.36 6.32 -32.62
CA PHE A 67 1.97 4.93 -32.55
C PHE A 67 0.45 4.75 -32.55
N CYS A 68 -0.27 5.51 -31.72
CA CYS A 68 -1.74 5.48 -31.68
C CYS A 68 -2.35 5.78 -33.06
N ARG A 69 -1.88 6.84 -33.72
CA ARG A 69 -2.38 7.25 -35.05
C ARG A 69 -2.06 6.23 -36.14
N ASN A 70 -0.86 5.65 -36.11
CA ASN A 70 -0.42 4.63 -37.06
C ASN A 70 -1.28 3.36 -36.98
N LEU A 71 -1.84 3.06 -35.80
CA LEU A 71 -2.76 1.93 -35.59
C LEU A 71 -4.25 2.30 -35.74
N GLY A 72 -4.54 3.52 -36.20
CA GLY A 72 -5.91 3.98 -36.45
C GLY A 72 -6.67 4.47 -35.21
N PHE A 73 -5.98 4.75 -34.10
CA PHE A 73 -6.57 5.37 -32.91
C PHE A 73 -6.36 6.89 -32.94
N SER A 74 -7.40 7.65 -32.60
CA SER A 74 -7.33 9.13 -32.67
C SER A 74 -6.42 9.72 -31.59
N ASN A 75 -6.29 9.05 -30.44
CA ASN A 75 -5.38 9.40 -29.37
C ASN A 75 -5.11 8.21 -28.43
N TYR A 76 -4.23 8.41 -27.44
CA TYR A 76 -3.90 7.38 -26.45
C TYR A 76 -5.10 6.93 -25.60
N ALA A 77 -6.04 7.83 -25.28
CA ALA A 77 -7.25 7.44 -24.57
C ALA A 77 -8.10 6.45 -25.38
N THR A 78 -8.25 6.66 -26.69
CA THR A 78 -8.98 5.70 -27.55
C THR A 78 -8.27 4.35 -27.70
N LEU A 79 -6.93 4.34 -27.70
CA LEU A 79 -6.16 3.10 -27.66
C LEU A 79 -6.37 2.35 -26.33
N ARG A 80 -6.31 3.05 -25.18
CA ARG A 80 -6.55 2.47 -23.85
C ARG A 80 -7.94 1.84 -23.75
N ILE A 81 -8.96 2.51 -24.29
CA ILE A 81 -10.32 1.98 -24.34
C ILE A 81 -10.37 0.68 -25.14
N GLY A 82 -9.70 0.64 -26.31
CA GLY A 82 -9.63 -0.56 -27.12
C GLY A 82 -8.94 -1.74 -26.41
N ILE A 83 -7.83 -1.47 -25.71
CA ILE A 83 -7.11 -2.49 -24.94
C ILE A 83 -7.94 -2.97 -23.75
N ALA A 84 -8.59 -2.05 -23.02
CA ALA A 84 -9.46 -2.40 -21.89
C ALA A 84 -10.64 -3.28 -22.34
N ASN A 85 -11.21 -3.01 -23.52
CA ASN A 85 -12.27 -3.82 -24.12
C ASN A 85 -11.77 -5.23 -24.47
N ASP A 86 -10.59 -5.36 -25.08
CA ASP A 86 -9.99 -6.66 -25.42
C ASP A 86 -9.66 -7.48 -24.16
N LEU A 87 -9.15 -6.83 -23.11
CA LEU A 87 -8.87 -7.48 -21.83
C LEU A 87 -10.14 -7.96 -21.15
N ALA A 88 -11.17 -7.13 -21.16
CA ALA A 88 -12.45 -7.50 -20.56
C ALA A 88 -13.14 -8.63 -21.36
N ALA A 89 -13.03 -8.64 -22.69
CA ALA A 89 -13.48 -9.75 -23.53
C ALA A 89 -12.69 -11.04 -23.23
N SER A 90 -11.36 -10.97 -23.14
CA SER A 90 -10.53 -12.13 -22.79
C SER A 90 -10.84 -12.68 -21.38
N ASN A 91 -11.11 -11.80 -20.41
CA ASN A 91 -11.53 -12.23 -19.06
C ASN A 91 -12.92 -12.86 -19.06
N ALA A 92 -13.84 -12.36 -19.90
CA ALA A 92 -15.15 -12.98 -20.11
C ALA A 92 -15.02 -14.36 -20.78
N ASP A 93 -14.22 -14.50 -21.84
CA ASP A 93 -13.97 -15.77 -22.53
C ASP A 93 -13.29 -16.80 -21.59
N ARG A 94 -12.35 -16.36 -20.76
CA ARG A 94 -11.72 -17.21 -19.74
C ARG A 94 -12.72 -17.68 -18.70
N LEU A 95 -13.60 -16.80 -18.26
CA LEU A 95 -14.66 -17.13 -17.31
C LEU A 95 -15.69 -18.05 -17.95
N GLU A 96 -16.04 -17.87 -19.22
CA GLU A 96 -16.91 -18.75 -19.99
C GLU A 96 -16.28 -20.14 -20.19
N THR A 97 -14.98 -20.20 -20.48
CA THR A 97 -14.24 -21.47 -20.57
C THR A 97 -14.23 -22.20 -19.23
N LEU A 98 -13.93 -21.50 -18.14
CA LEU A 98 -13.89 -22.08 -16.78
C LEU A 98 -15.28 -22.48 -16.26
N THR A 99 -16.35 -21.83 -16.72
CA THR A 99 -17.73 -22.14 -16.31
C THR A 99 -18.38 -23.20 -17.21
N SER A 100 -18.02 -23.29 -18.48
CA SER A 100 -18.55 -24.27 -19.45
C SER A 100 -18.03 -25.70 -19.24
N GLU A 101 -16.87 -25.88 -18.59
CA GLU A 101 -16.39 -27.20 -18.16
C GLU A 101 -17.24 -27.83 -17.05
N THR A 102 -18.14 -27.06 -16.43
CA THR A 102 -19.06 -27.53 -15.37
C THR A 102 -20.51 -27.31 -15.77
N ALA A 103 -21.33 -28.37 -15.82
CA ALA A 103 -22.74 -28.29 -16.25
C ALA A 103 -23.59 -27.28 -15.43
N THR A 104 -23.16 -26.95 -14.21
CA THR A 104 -23.56 -25.80 -13.41
C THR A 104 -22.38 -25.43 -12.49
N PRO A 105 -21.66 -24.31 -12.70
CA PRO A 105 -20.56 -23.93 -11.84
C PRO A 105 -21.09 -23.68 -10.42
N ASN A 106 -20.53 -24.38 -9.43
CA ASN A 106 -20.88 -24.13 -8.03
C ASN A 106 -20.29 -22.79 -7.56
N PHE A 107 -20.88 -22.22 -6.51
CA PHE A 107 -20.51 -20.90 -5.99
C PHE A 107 -19.01 -20.74 -5.71
N SER A 108 -18.36 -21.74 -5.11
CA SER A 108 -16.92 -21.69 -4.79
C SER A 108 -16.03 -21.57 -6.04
N THR A 109 -16.35 -22.31 -7.11
CA THR A 109 -15.57 -22.26 -8.35
C THR A 109 -15.68 -20.87 -8.99
N LEU A 110 -16.86 -20.26 -8.97
CA LEU A 110 -17.07 -18.90 -9.47
C LEU A 110 -16.28 -17.86 -8.67
N VAL A 111 -16.30 -17.96 -7.34
CA VAL A 111 -15.53 -17.07 -6.46
C VAL A 111 -14.03 -17.16 -6.76
N THR A 112 -13.50 -18.37 -6.93
CA THR A 112 -12.08 -18.59 -7.26
C THR A 112 -11.73 -18.03 -8.64
N ALA A 113 -12.56 -18.30 -9.65
CA ALA A 113 -12.34 -17.82 -11.02
C ALA A 113 -12.38 -16.29 -11.10
N LEU A 114 -13.39 -15.66 -10.48
CA LEU A 114 -13.50 -14.20 -10.39
C LEU A 114 -12.30 -13.61 -9.65
N GLY A 115 -11.89 -14.20 -8.53
CA GLY A 115 -10.72 -13.75 -7.75
C GLY A 115 -9.38 -13.82 -8.50
N ALA A 116 -9.28 -14.63 -9.56
CA ALA A 116 -8.09 -14.75 -10.40
C ALA A 116 -8.01 -13.69 -11.52
N ILE A 117 -9.06 -12.88 -11.69
CA ILE A 117 -9.07 -11.78 -12.67
C ILE A 117 -8.06 -10.71 -12.22
N GLY A 118 -7.13 -10.35 -13.11
CA GLY A 118 -6.03 -9.42 -12.78
C GLY A 118 -6.48 -8.03 -12.31
N GLU A 119 -7.70 -7.63 -12.63
CA GLU A 119 -8.34 -6.37 -12.20
C GLU A 119 -8.84 -6.43 -10.74
N ILE A 120 -9.13 -7.62 -10.20
CA ILE A 120 -9.68 -7.78 -8.84
C ILE A 120 -8.69 -7.35 -7.75
N PRO A 121 -7.42 -7.80 -7.72
CA PRO A 121 -6.47 -7.36 -6.69
C PRO A 121 -6.25 -5.85 -6.61
N PRO A 122 -5.96 -5.11 -7.70
CA PRO A 122 -5.79 -3.66 -7.63
C PRO A 122 -7.10 -2.92 -7.31
N ALA A 123 -8.26 -3.40 -7.78
CA ALA A 123 -9.55 -2.85 -7.39
C ALA A 123 -9.85 -3.06 -5.90
N ALA A 124 -9.55 -4.24 -5.36
CA ALA A 124 -9.72 -4.53 -3.94
C ALA A 124 -8.82 -3.66 -3.05
N TYR A 125 -7.57 -3.43 -3.47
CA TYR A 125 -6.68 -2.49 -2.79
C TYR A 125 -7.24 -1.06 -2.82
N ALA A 126 -7.79 -0.63 -3.97
CA ALA A 126 -8.41 0.68 -4.09
C ALA A 126 -9.66 0.82 -3.22
N LEU A 127 -10.55 -0.18 -3.20
CA LEU A 127 -11.72 -0.23 -2.32
C LEU A 127 -11.31 -0.11 -0.86
N ARG A 128 -10.24 -0.80 -0.47
CA ARG A 128 -9.75 -0.79 0.90
C ARG A 128 -9.18 0.56 1.33
N THR A 129 -8.40 1.18 0.44
CA THR A 129 -7.70 2.43 0.73
C THR A 129 -8.55 3.68 0.46
N ALA A 130 -9.76 3.49 -0.06
CA ALA A 130 -10.65 4.59 -0.39
C ALA A 130 -11.09 5.35 0.87
N SER A 131 -11.12 6.68 0.77
CA SER A 131 -11.74 7.53 1.80
C SER A 131 -13.25 7.27 1.94
N ARG A 132 -13.86 6.76 0.86
CA ARG A 132 -15.26 6.36 0.77
C ARG A 132 -15.44 5.39 -0.40
N VAL A 133 -16.33 4.42 -0.26
CA VAL A 133 -16.84 3.60 -1.36
C VAL A 133 -18.31 3.93 -1.59
N GLU A 134 -18.67 4.28 -2.83
CA GLU A 134 -20.07 4.48 -3.23
C GLU A 134 -20.45 3.39 -4.23
N VAL A 135 -21.40 2.54 -3.84
CA VAL A 135 -21.93 1.48 -4.70
C VAL A 135 -23.19 2.00 -5.41
N TRP A 136 -23.12 2.07 -6.74
CA TRP A 136 -24.15 2.59 -7.64
C TRP A 136 -24.65 1.45 -8.55
N PRO A 137 -25.61 0.64 -8.07
CA PRO A 137 -26.20 -0.42 -8.87
C PRO A 137 -27.31 0.09 -9.79
N THR A 138 -27.53 -0.59 -10.91
CA THR A 138 -28.80 -0.52 -11.64
C THR A 138 -29.93 -1.15 -10.80
N PRO A 139 -31.21 -0.83 -11.09
CA PRO A 139 -32.34 -1.26 -10.25
C PRO A 139 -32.43 -2.79 -10.03
N ASP A 140 -32.07 -3.58 -11.03
CA ASP A 140 -32.01 -5.03 -11.00
C ASP A 140 -30.92 -5.58 -10.06
N LEU A 141 -29.84 -4.83 -9.85
CA LEU A 141 -28.72 -5.19 -8.98
C LEU A 141 -28.75 -4.48 -7.61
N ALA A 142 -29.88 -3.86 -7.27
CA ALA A 142 -30.02 -3.08 -6.03
C ALA A 142 -29.72 -3.89 -4.77
N HIS A 143 -30.19 -5.14 -4.72
CA HIS A 143 -29.92 -6.05 -3.60
C HIS A 143 -28.43 -6.38 -3.49
N THR A 144 -27.81 -6.80 -4.59
CA THR A 144 -26.38 -7.11 -4.67
C THR A 144 -25.51 -5.91 -4.29
N GLY A 145 -25.86 -4.70 -4.74
CA GLY A 145 -25.17 -3.48 -4.34
C GLY A 145 -25.28 -3.18 -2.84
N ALA A 146 -26.44 -3.44 -2.22
CA ALA A 146 -26.61 -3.30 -0.77
C ALA A 146 -25.78 -4.33 0.00
N VAL A 147 -25.77 -5.59 -0.43
CA VAL A 147 -24.94 -6.65 0.18
C VAL A 147 -23.45 -6.32 0.08
N LEU A 148 -22.98 -5.84 -1.08
CA LEU A 148 -21.58 -5.43 -1.23
C LEU A 148 -21.21 -4.29 -0.27
N ALA A 149 -22.05 -3.25 -0.17
CA ALA A 149 -21.80 -2.13 0.74
C ALA A 149 -21.79 -2.57 2.21
N ASP A 150 -22.71 -3.44 2.61
CA ASP A 150 -22.76 -4.01 3.97
C ASP A 150 -21.50 -4.83 4.29
N ARG A 151 -21.11 -5.74 3.38
CA ARG A 151 -19.94 -6.61 3.55
C ARG A 151 -18.62 -5.82 3.56
N LEU A 152 -18.52 -4.76 2.75
CA LEU A 152 -17.40 -3.82 2.80
C LEU A 152 -17.37 -3.05 4.14
N SER A 153 -18.54 -2.61 4.63
CA SER A 153 -18.66 -1.94 5.93
C SER A 153 -18.25 -2.85 7.09
N ALA A 154 -18.57 -4.14 7.01
CA ALA A 154 -18.13 -5.15 7.98
C ALA A 154 -16.60 -5.34 7.98
N LEU A 155 -15.91 -5.00 6.87
CA LEU A 155 -14.45 -4.93 6.77
C LEU A 155 -13.88 -3.54 7.09
N ALA A 156 -14.68 -2.66 7.72
CA ALA A 156 -14.34 -1.28 8.03
C ALA A 156 -14.01 -0.40 6.81
N VAL A 157 -14.45 -0.79 5.62
CA VAL A 157 -14.40 0.08 4.46
C VAL A 157 -15.62 1.00 4.50
N PRO A 158 -15.46 2.34 4.45
CA PRO A 158 -16.57 3.30 4.54
C PRO A 158 -17.43 3.27 3.27
N ALA A 159 -18.29 2.25 3.17
CA ALA A 159 -19.08 1.94 1.99
C ALA A 159 -20.56 2.30 2.17
N ALA A 160 -21.18 2.81 1.11
CA ALA A 160 -22.63 3.05 1.06
C ALA A 160 -23.19 2.70 -0.30
N CYS A 161 -24.41 2.15 -0.33
CA CYS A 161 -25.14 1.90 -1.57
C CYS A 161 -26.16 3.01 -1.85
N SER A 162 -26.30 3.40 -3.11
CA SER A 162 -27.30 4.37 -3.57
C SER A 162 -28.01 3.83 -4.80
N THR A 163 -29.28 3.46 -4.65
CA THR A 163 -30.11 2.87 -5.72
C THR A 163 -30.94 3.90 -6.49
N LEU A 164 -30.69 5.20 -6.27
CA LEU A 164 -31.46 6.30 -6.86
C LEU A 164 -30.57 7.13 -7.81
N PRO A 165 -30.56 6.83 -9.12
CA PRO A 165 -29.67 7.48 -10.10
C PRO A 165 -29.78 9.00 -10.15
N MET A 166 -30.99 9.54 -9.96
CA MET A 166 -31.27 10.98 -9.95
C MET A 166 -30.47 11.78 -8.91
N TYR A 167 -29.95 11.13 -7.86
CA TYR A 167 -29.15 11.78 -6.82
C TYR A 167 -27.64 11.59 -6.98
N TRP A 168 -27.17 10.72 -7.87
CA TRP A 168 -25.74 10.41 -7.97
C TRP A 168 -24.89 11.62 -8.37
N THR A 169 -25.37 12.49 -9.27
CA THR A 169 -24.64 13.73 -9.62
C THR A 169 -24.51 14.66 -8.42
N ALA A 170 -25.54 14.78 -7.58
CA ALA A 170 -25.50 15.61 -6.37
C ALA A 170 -24.53 15.02 -5.33
N ARG A 171 -24.51 13.69 -5.16
CA ARG A 171 -23.56 12.98 -4.29
C ARG A 171 -22.13 13.14 -4.80
N ALA A 172 -21.91 12.96 -6.10
CA ALA A 172 -20.61 13.12 -6.78
C ALA A 172 -19.95 14.48 -6.48
N ARG A 173 -20.73 15.56 -6.41
CA ARG A 173 -20.25 16.91 -6.07
C ARG A 173 -19.75 17.08 -4.64
N ARG A 174 -19.96 16.09 -3.76
CA ARG A 174 -19.60 16.15 -2.33
C ARG A 174 -18.63 15.04 -1.93
N LEU A 175 -18.12 14.28 -2.91
CA LEU A 175 -17.20 13.18 -2.61
C LEU A 175 -15.85 13.71 -2.12
N PRO A 176 -15.27 13.08 -1.08
CA PRO A 176 -13.89 13.34 -0.69
C PRO A 176 -12.90 12.86 -1.77
N PRO A 177 -11.67 13.40 -1.80
CA PRO A 177 -10.59 12.85 -2.62
C PRO A 177 -10.40 11.35 -2.37
N ASP A 178 -9.91 10.60 -3.36
CA ASP A 178 -9.65 9.16 -3.27
C ASP A 178 -10.90 8.27 -3.02
N THR A 179 -12.11 8.78 -3.32
CA THR A 179 -13.33 7.96 -3.34
C THR A 179 -13.26 6.90 -4.45
N VAL A 180 -13.77 5.69 -4.18
CA VAL A 180 -14.02 4.68 -5.21
C VAL A 180 -15.52 4.53 -5.44
N ILE A 181 -15.94 4.59 -6.70
CA ILE A 181 -17.31 4.30 -7.12
C ILE A 181 -17.35 2.89 -7.70
N VAL A 182 -18.22 2.04 -7.16
CA VAL A 182 -18.51 0.72 -7.72
C VAL A 182 -19.80 0.83 -8.51
N VAL A 183 -19.71 0.67 -9.82
CA VAL A 183 -20.87 0.59 -10.70
C VAL A 183 -21.20 -0.88 -10.92
N LEU A 184 -22.44 -1.28 -10.62
CA LEU A 184 -22.94 -2.63 -10.88
C LEU A 184 -24.04 -2.53 -11.93
N THR A 185 -23.88 -3.19 -13.09
CA THR A 185 -24.89 -3.19 -14.15
C THR A 185 -24.91 -4.50 -14.94
N ARG A 186 -26.09 -4.95 -15.38
CA ARG A 186 -26.23 -6.01 -16.39
C ARG A 186 -26.36 -5.48 -17.82
N GLY A 187 -26.32 -4.17 -18.04
CA GLY A 187 -26.64 -3.60 -19.35
C GLY A 187 -26.14 -2.18 -19.55
N THR A 188 -26.70 -1.52 -20.57
CA THR A 188 -26.34 -0.15 -20.92
C THR A 188 -26.76 0.83 -19.84
N THR A 189 -25.93 1.84 -19.66
CA THR A 189 -26.10 2.83 -18.59
C THR A 189 -26.62 4.14 -19.16
N ASP A 190 -27.55 4.77 -18.44
CA ASP A 190 -28.22 5.97 -18.90
C ASP A 190 -27.34 7.24 -18.84
N GLY A 191 -27.87 8.34 -19.37
CA GLY A 191 -27.18 9.64 -19.36
C GLY A 191 -26.93 10.19 -17.95
N LEU A 192 -27.79 9.88 -16.98
CA LEU A 192 -27.65 10.35 -15.59
C LEU A 192 -26.42 9.74 -14.92
N MET A 193 -26.23 8.43 -15.07
CA MET A 193 -25.05 7.73 -14.57
C MET A 193 -23.78 8.29 -15.20
N GLN A 194 -23.78 8.52 -16.51
CA GLN A 194 -22.63 9.10 -17.21
C GLN A 194 -22.26 10.49 -16.70
N THR A 195 -23.25 11.36 -16.46
CA THR A 195 -23.04 12.71 -15.90
C THR A 195 -22.51 12.63 -14.46
N ALA A 196 -23.07 11.73 -13.64
CA ALA A 196 -22.62 11.53 -12.27
C ALA A 196 -21.17 11.04 -12.20
N LEU A 197 -20.80 10.05 -13.01
CA LEU A 197 -19.43 9.53 -13.08
C LEU A 197 -18.44 10.58 -13.58
N SER A 198 -18.79 11.35 -14.62
CA SER A 198 -17.94 12.45 -15.07
C SER A 198 -17.72 13.49 -13.96
N THR A 199 -18.76 13.79 -13.18
CA THR A 199 -18.68 14.72 -12.04
C THR A 199 -17.77 14.16 -10.94
N ALA A 200 -17.90 12.88 -10.63
CA ALA A 200 -17.10 12.23 -9.59
C ALA A 200 -15.62 12.10 -9.99
N ARG A 201 -15.33 11.72 -11.24
CA ARG A 201 -13.96 11.71 -11.76
C ARG A 201 -13.32 13.10 -11.73
N GLY A 202 -14.10 14.15 -12.01
CA GLY A 202 -13.64 15.54 -11.84
C GLY A 202 -13.24 15.91 -10.41
N ARG A 203 -13.62 15.09 -9.40
CA ARG A 203 -13.21 15.21 -8.00
C ARG A 203 -12.09 14.24 -7.60
N GLY A 204 -11.53 13.50 -8.56
CA GLY A 204 -10.49 12.50 -8.32
C GLY A 204 -11.02 11.13 -7.90
N ALA A 205 -12.33 10.87 -8.03
CA ALA A 205 -12.87 9.55 -7.76
C ALA A 205 -12.40 8.53 -8.81
N ARG A 206 -12.10 7.32 -8.36
CA ARG A 206 -11.81 6.15 -9.21
C ARG A 206 -13.06 5.29 -9.38
N VAL A 207 -13.14 4.52 -10.46
CA VAL A 207 -14.34 3.80 -10.85
C VAL A 207 -14.01 2.32 -11.07
N LEU A 208 -14.62 1.45 -10.26
CA LEU A 208 -14.69 0.01 -10.48
C LEU A 208 -16.01 -0.29 -11.22
N TYR A 209 -15.90 -0.77 -12.46
CA TYR A 209 -17.03 -1.10 -13.31
C TYR A 209 -17.26 -2.61 -13.35
N CYS A 210 -18.29 -3.07 -12.66
CA CYS A 210 -18.70 -4.47 -12.61
C CYS A 210 -19.90 -4.67 -13.56
N THR A 211 -19.69 -5.38 -14.66
CA THR A 211 -20.66 -5.37 -15.78
C THR A 211 -20.75 -6.70 -16.53
N ALA A 212 -21.94 -7.05 -16.99
CA ALA A 212 -22.12 -8.15 -17.96
C ALA A 212 -21.65 -7.75 -19.37
N TYR A 213 -21.59 -6.44 -19.68
CA TYR A 213 -21.15 -5.89 -20.96
C TYR A 213 -19.97 -4.94 -20.76
N SER A 214 -18.79 -5.37 -21.19
CA SER A 214 -17.55 -4.62 -21.05
C SER A 214 -17.42 -3.45 -22.01
N ALA A 215 -18.19 -3.44 -23.11
CA ALA A 215 -18.26 -2.34 -24.05
C ALA A 215 -19.31 -1.30 -23.65
N GLY A 216 -18.95 -0.01 -23.67
CA GLY A 216 -19.91 1.07 -23.51
C GLY A 216 -19.31 2.40 -23.05
N PRO A 217 -20.14 3.46 -22.94
CA PRO A 217 -19.67 4.80 -22.58
C PRO A 217 -18.99 4.90 -21.21
N ILE A 218 -19.31 3.98 -20.29
CA ILE A 218 -18.70 3.92 -18.95
C ILE A 218 -17.35 3.23 -18.95
N ALA A 219 -17.10 2.26 -19.83
CA ALA A 219 -15.83 1.54 -19.88
C ALA A 219 -14.64 2.51 -20.05
N SER A 220 -14.82 3.56 -20.86
CA SER A 220 -13.81 4.62 -21.03
C SER A 220 -13.54 5.49 -19.80
N LYS A 221 -14.40 5.40 -18.79
CA LYS A 221 -14.33 6.12 -17.52
C LYS A 221 -14.02 5.19 -16.35
N ALA A 222 -13.83 3.89 -16.58
CA ALA A 222 -13.50 2.92 -15.56
C ALA A 222 -11.98 2.86 -15.36
N ASP A 223 -11.54 2.71 -14.12
CA ASP A 223 -10.13 2.41 -13.80
C ASP A 223 -9.91 0.89 -13.71
N TRP A 224 -10.96 0.14 -13.33
CA TRP A 224 -10.99 -1.33 -13.34
C TRP A 224 -12.30 -1.82 -13.93
N ILE A 225 -12.25 -2.84 -14.79
CA ILE A 225 -13.43 -3.48 -15.38
C ILE A 225 -13.45 -4.95 -14.97
N VAL A 226 -14.49 -5.35 -14.25
CA VAL A 226 -14.69 -6.73 -13.80
C VAL A 226 -15.94 -7.30 -14.47
N PRO A 227 -15.84 -8.45 -15.16
CA PRO A 227 -17.01 -9.08 -15.74
C PRO A 227 -17.95 -9.59 -14.65
N LEU A 228 -19.23 -9.30 -14.80
CA LEU A 228 -20.32 -9.95 -14.06
C LEU A 228 -20.83 -11.11 -14.94
N PRO A 229 -20.59 -12.37 -14.56
CA PRO A 229 -20.98 -13.52 -15.37
C PRO A 229 -22.48 -13.54 -15.63
N ASP A 230 -22.87 -13.80 -16.88
CA ASP A 230 -24.28 -14.01 -17.25
C ASP A 230 -24.61 -15.52 -17.19
N ILE A 231 -24.78 -16.01 -15.96
CA ILE A 231 -25.13 -17.41 -15.66
C ILE A 231 -26.52 -17.51 -15.07
N SER A 232 -27.15 -18.68 -15.18
CA SER A 232 -28.44 -18.96 -14.57
C SER A 232 -28.30 -19.94 -13.39
N PRO A 233 -28.85 -19.63 -12.20
CA PRO A 233 -29.56 -18.40 -11.85
C PRO A 233 -28.61 -17.19 -11.67
N PRO A 234 -29.05 -15.97 -12.06
CA PRO A 234 -28.23 -14.76 -12.08
C PRO A 234 -27.64 -14.39 -10.71
N ASP A 235 -28.39 -14.62 -9.65
CA ASP A 235 -28.04 -14.28 -8.27
C ASP A 235 -26.75 -14.96 -7.80
N ILE A 236 -26.42 -16.14 -8.33
CA ILE A 236 -25.20 -16.88 -7.95
C ILE A 236 -23.96 -16.14 -8.44
N ALA A 237 -23.96 -15.62 -9.67
CA ALA A 237 -22.82 -14.85 -10.20
C ALA A 237 -22.64 -13.53 -9.45
N GLU A 238 -23.75 -12.87 -9.10
CA GLU A 238 -23.75 -11.63 -8.36
C GLU A 238 -23.14 -11.79 -6.98
N LEU A 239 -23.61 -12.79 -6.23
CA LEU A 239 -23.07 -13.09 -4.90
C LEU A 239 -21.63 -13.61 -4.99
N ALA A 240 -21.27 -14.37 -6.03
CA ALA A 240 -19.90 -14.82 -6.23
C ALA A 240 -18.94 -13.66 -6.53
N LEU A 241 -19.37 -12.66 -7.29
CA LEU A 241 -18.61 -11.42 -7.51
C LEU A 241 -18.41 -10.66 -6.19
N VAL A 242 -19.48 -10.50 -5.40
CA VAL A 242 -19.38 -9.87 -4.09
C VAL A 242 -18.38 -10.63 -3.22
N GLU A 243 -18.52 -11.95 -3.12
CA GLU A 243 -17.63 -12.76 -2.28
C GLU A 243 -16.19 -12.77 -2.81
N ALA A 244 -15.95 -12.73 -4.13
CA ALA A 244 -14.62 -12.59 -4.71
C ALA A 244 -13.98 -11.24 -4.38
N LEU A 245 -14.73 -10.14 -4.53
CA LEU A 245 -14.28 -8.80 -4.14
C LEU A 245 -14.00 -8.72 -2.64
N ILE A 246 -14.90 -9.25 -1.81
CA ILE A 246 -14.74 -9.27 -0.35
C ILE A 246 -13.56 -10.15 0.05
N ASN A 247 -13.37 -11.31 -0.56
CA ASN A 247 -12.19 -12.14 -0.34
C ASN A 247 -10.92 -11.46 -0.81
N ALA A 248 -10.94 -10.69 -1.90
CA ALA A 248 -9.78 -9.92 -2.35
C ALA A 248 -9.50 -8.71 -1.46
N VAL A 249 -10.52 -8.04 -0.93
CA VAL A 249 -10.37 -6.96 0.07
C VAL A 249 -9.88 -7.54 1.39
N ARG A 250 -10.35 -8.74 1.77
CA ARG A 250 -9.88 -9.51 2.91
C ARG A 250 -8.45 -10.02 2.72
N LYS A 251 -8.08 -10.47 1.52
CA LYS A 251 -6.69 -10.79 1.17
C LYS A 251 -5.81 -9.54 1.06
N GLY A 252 -6.39 -8.41 0.69
CA GLY A 252 -5.83 -7.09 0.91
C GLY A 252 -5.69 -6.75 2.40
N CYS A 253 -6.47 -7.40 3.30
CA CYS A 253 -6.18 -7.50 4.74
C CYS A 253 -5.12 -8.56 5.07
N ASP A 254 -4.83 -9.56 4.24
CA ASP A 254 -3.71 -10.51 4.48
C ASP A 254 -2.36 -9.80 4.42
N LEU A 255 -2.33 -8.61 3.81
CA LEU A 255 -1.22 -7.67 3.93
C LEU A 255 -1.10 -7.12 5.38
N ALA A 256 -2.11 -7.30 6.23
CA ALA A 256 -2.23 -6.82 7.61
C ALA A 256 -2.51 -7.93 8.67
N ILE A 257 -2.39 -9.23 8.36
CA ILE A 257 -2.78 -10.30 9.32
C ILE A 257 -1.77 -10.39 10.49
N PRO A 258 -2.24 -10.46 11.75
CA PRO A 258 -3.15 -11.52 12.26
C PRO A 258 -4.64 -11.20 12.20
N ASP A 259 -5.46 -12.25 12.09
CA ASP A 259 -6.86 -12.23 12.49
C ASP A 259 -6.98 -11.56 13.86
N GLY A 260 -7.71 -10.46 13.94
CA GLY A 260 -7.92 -9.81 15.21
C GLY A 260 -8.80 -8.57 15.12
N PRO A 261 -9.30 -8.11 16.26
CA PRO A 261 -10.24 -7.00 16.33
C PRO A 261 -9.65 -5.65 15.91
N ALA A 262 -8.32 -5.49 15.85
CA ALA A 262 -7.68 -4.23 15.48
C ALA A 262 -7.67 -4.05 13.95
N SER A 263 -8.11 -2.87 13.52
CA SER A 263 -8.19 -2.50 12.12
C SER A 263 -7.47 -1.17 11.92
N PRO A 264 -6.70 -1.01 10.83
CA PRO A 264 -6.06 0.26 10.50
C PRO A 264 -7.05 1.39 10.13
N TRP A 265 -8.34 1.06 10.09
CA TRP A 265 -9.41 1.88 9.53
C TRP A 265 -10.50 2.21 10.53
N VAL A 266 -10.57 1.49 11.66
CA VAL A 266 -11.51 1.78 12.76
C VAL A 266 -10.71 2.22 13.97
N ALA A 267 -11.14 3.30 14.61
CA ALA A 267 -10.56 3.76 15.87
C ALA A 267 -10.41 2.60 16.85
N TRP A 268 -9.18 2.40 17.33
CA TRP A 268 -8.90 1.40 18.34
C TRP A 268 -9.43 1.89 19.69
N PRO A 269 -10.32 1.13 20.36
CA PRO A 269 -11.02 1.65 21.54
C PRO A 269 -10.10 1.86 22.74
N TYR A 270 -8.95 1.18 22.80
CA TYR A 270 -8.02 1.22 23.93
C TYR A 270 -6.74 1.97 23.56
N GLN A 271 -6.85 3.29 23.52
CA GLN A 271 -5.73 4.19 23.26
C GLN A 271 -5.63 5.25 24.35
N GLN A 272 -4.40 5.55 24.79
CA GLN A 272 -4.13 6.58 25.77
C GLN A 272 -2.87 7.36 25.40
N THR A 273 -2.95 8.68 25.44
CA THR A 273 -1.73 9.52 25.38
C THR A 273 -1.01 9.44 26.72
N VAL A 274 0.26 9.06 26.69
CA VAL A 274 1.13 8.94 27.86
C VAL A 274 2.44 9.70 27.61
N PHE A 275 2.97 10.28 28.68
CA PHE A 275 4.22 11.03 28.66
C PHE A 275 5.24 10.28 29.51
N LEU A 276 6.21 9.63 28.87
CA LEU A 276 7.21 8.86 29.58
C LEU A 276 8.27 9.79 30.19
N PRO A 277 8.65 9.62 31.47
CA PRO A 277 9.65 10.46 32.11
C PRO A 277 11.00 10.38 31.39
N ASN A 278 11.62 11.52 31.11
CA ASN A 278 12.95 11.60 30.50
C ASN A 278 13.66 12.90 30.91
N GLY A 279 14.05 12.97 32.20
CA GLY A 279 14.63 14.18 32.77
C GLY A 279 13.67 15.37 32.69
N ALA A 280 14.12 16.48 32.08
CA ALA A 280 13.35 17.71 31.97
C ALA A 280 12.31 17.70 30.82
N GLU A 281 12.46 16.82 29.82
CA GLU A 281 11.61 16.79 28.64
C GLU A 281 10.98 15.39 28.47
N PRO A 282 9.73 15.17 28.90
CA PRO A 282 9.09 13.88 28.80
C PRO A 282 8.86 13.46 27.33
N ILE A 283 8.87 12.15 27.08
CA ILE A 283 8.67 11.60 25.73
C ILE A 283 7.17 11.42 25.48
N PRO A 284 6.56 12.16 24.54
CA PRO A 284 5.15 12.00 24.19
C PRO A 284 4.93 10.70 23.42
N THR A 285 3.97 9.89 23.87
CA THR A 285 3.65 8.58 23.31
C THR A 285 2.14 8.34 23.27
N ILE A 286 1.70 7.47 22.37
CA ILE A 286 0.35 6.89 22.40
C ILE A 286 0.50 5.43 22.74
N LEU A 287 -0.04 5.03 23.89
CA LEU A 287 -0.18 3.64 24.30
C LEU A 287 -1.44 3.06 23.65
N LEU A 288 -1.27 2.00 22.88
CA LEU A 288 -2.31 1.19 22.26
C LEU A 288 -2.30 -0.18 22.91
N THR A 289 -3.36 -0.55 23.63
CA THR A 289 -3.43 -1.82 24.36
C THR A 289 -4.38 -2.80 23.71
N CYS A 290 -4.08 -4.10 23.80
CA CYS A 290 -4.97 -5.16 23.31
C CYS A 290 -6.33 -5.18 24.04
N GLU A 291 -6.35 -4.76 25.30
CA GLU A 291 -7.53 -4.76 26.17
C GLU A 291 -7.49 -3.62 27.20
N ASP A 292 -8.61 -3.43 27.89
CA ASP A 292 -8.78 -2.49 29.01
C ASP A 292 -9.55 -3.20 30.16
N PRO A 293 -8.99 -3.30 31.38
CA PRO A 293 -7.66 -2.85 31.77
C PRO A 293 -6.55 -3.69 31.11
N PRO A 294 -5.40 -3.09 30.78
CA PRO A 294 -4.32 -3.79 30.08
C PRO A 294 -3.77 -4.92 30.94
N GLN A 295 -3.71 -6.14 30.40
CA GLN A 295 -2.99 -7.24 31.01
C GLN A 295 -1.52 -7.20 30.58
N PRO A 296 -0.59 -7.74 31.39
CA PRO A 296 0.81 -7.79 31.00
C PRO A 296 1.05 -8.58 29.70
N ARG A 297 1.57 -7.91 28.67
CA ARG A 297 1.84 -8.47 27.34
C ARG A 297 3.20 -8.02 26.81
N PRO A 298 3.71 -8.62 25.72
CA PRO A 298 4.84 -8.08 25.00
C PRO A 298 4.50 -6.68 24.50
N VAL A 299 5.49 -5.79 24.57
CA VAL A 299 5.33 -4.38 24.20
C VAL A 299 6.25 -4.08 23.03
N VAL A 300 5.72 -3.42 22.01
CA VAL A 300 6.51 -2.94 20.88
C VAL A 300 6.59 -1.42 20.93
N LEU A 301 7.81 -0.90 21.00
CA LEU A 301 8.12 0.50 20.75
C LEU A 301 8.06 0.73 19.23
N TYR A 302 7.22 1.66 18.77
CA TYR A 302 7.00 1.90 17.34
C TYR A 302 7.35 3.33 16.92
N PHE A 303 8.14 3.46 15.85
CA PHE A 303 8.51 4.74 15.25
C PHE A 303 8.04 4.88 13.79
N SER A 304 7.42 6.02 13.47
CA SER A 304 6.92 6.38 12.14
C SER A 304 8.00 7.05 11.26
N GLY A 305 7.71 7.24 9.96
CA GLY A 305 8.62 7.85 8.98
C GLY A 305 8.84 9.37 9.13
N LEU A 306 9.69 9.92 8.25
CA LEU A 306 10.28 11.28 8.34
C LEU A 306 9.26 12.44 8.41
N HIS A 307 8.08 12.24 7.84
CA HIS A 307 7.04 13.27 7.80
C HIS A 307 5.85 12.93 8.68
N GLN A 308 6.03 12.01 9.61
CA GLN A 308 4.96 11.42 10.41
C GLN A 308 5.20 11.65 11.91
N SER A 309 4.18 11.35 12.70
CA SER A 309 4.19 11.42 14.15
C SER A 309 3.59 10.16 14.74
N LYS A 310 3.55 10.07 16.07
CA LYS A 310 2.83 9.00 16.79
C LYS A 310 1.35 8.92 16.38
N GLU A 311 0.68 10.04 16.11
CA GLU A 311 -0.72 10.08 15.65
C GLU A 311 -0.90 9.47 14.25
N SER A 312 0.17 9.40 13.45
CA SER A 312 0.14 8.77 12.12
C SER A 312 -0.02 7.24 12.19
N THR A 313 0.08 6.65 13.38
CA THR A 313 -0.25 5.23 13.63
C THR A 313 -1.75 5.00 13.80
N LEU A 314 -2.53 6.06 14.06
CA LEU A 314 -3.95 5.96 14.35
C LEU A 314 -4.80 5.85 13.07
N PRO A 315 -5.93 5.14 13.14
CA PRO A 315 -6.94 5.12 12.08
C PRO A 315 -7.47 6.53 11.75
N GLY A 316 -7.69 6.81 10.46
CA GLY A 316 -8.37 8.03 10.01
C GLY A 316 -7.53 9.33 10.04
N THR A 317 -6.30 9.32 10.55
CA THR A 317 -5.40 10.48 10.50
C THR A 317 -4.70 10.55 9.13
N GLY A 318 -4.90 11.64 8.39
CA GLY A 318 -4.57 11.74 6.96
C GLY A 318 -3.06 11.69 6.64
N THR A 319 -2.77 11.28 5.39
CA THR A 319 -1.48 11.16 4.66
C THR A 319 -0.66 9.87 4.79
N ASN A 320 -0.98 8.97 5.72
CA ASN A 320 -0.15 7.78 5.94
C ASN A 320 -0.73 6.50 5.29
N TYR A 321 -0.11 6.06 4.20
CA TYR A 321 -0.30 4.73 3.62
C TYR A 321 0.79 3.73 4.07
N VAL A 322 1.69 4.09 5.02
CA VAL A 322 2.94 3.37 5.37
C VAL A 322 3.07 2.81 6.80
N CYS A 323 2.25 3.25 7.76
CA CYS A 323 2.34 2.74 9.15
C CYS A 323 1.11 2.01 9.67
N ARG A 324 -0.01 2.06 8.94
CA ARG A 324 -1.31 1.68 9.49
C ARG A 324 -1.41 0.17 9.71
N CYS A 325 -0.87 -0.60 8.77
CA CYS A 325 -1.04 -2.05 8.77
C CYS A 325 -0.13 -2.74 9.80
N ILE A 326 1.08 -2.24 10.04
CA ILE A 326 2.02 -2.85 11.00
C ILE A 326 1.47 -2.74 12.44
N VAL A 327 1.08 -1.55 12.89
CA VAL A 327 0.60 -1.36 14.28
C VAL A 327 -0.65 -2.21 14.55
N SER A 328 -1.59 -2.25 13.61
CA SER A 328 -2.78 -3.11 13.71
C SER A 328 -2.41 -4.59 13.76
N ALA A 329 -1.45 -5.02 12.94
CA ALA A 329 -0.96 -6.40 12.94
C ALA A 329 -0.25 -6.75 14.26
N LEU A 330 0.47 -5.81 14.88
CA LEU A 330 1.10 -6.01 16.20
C LEU A 330 0.05 -6.19 17.31
N LEU A 331 -0.99 -5.34 17.31
CA LEU A 331 -2.11 -5.47 18.25
C LEU A 331 -2.82 -6.81 18.08
N ASN A 332 -3.11 -7.20 16.84
CA ASN A 332 -3.72 -8.50 16.54
C ASN A 332 -2.78 -9.69 16.84
N ALA A 333 -1.46 -9.48 16.85
CA ALA A 333 -0.48 -10.48 17.31
C ALA A 333 -0.43 -10.59 18.84
N GLY A 334 -1.17 -9.74 19.57
CA GLY A 334 -1.23 -9.75 21.01
C GLY A 334 -0.16 -8.90 21.68
N CYS A 335 0.47 -7.95 20.97
CA CYS A 335 1.36 -6.95 21.54
C CYS A 335 0.57 -5.71 21.99
N HIS A 336 0.97 -5.10 23.10
CA HIS A 336 0.73 -3.67 23.27
C HIS A 336 1.72 -2.88 22.42
N VAL A 337 1.35 -1.69 21.96
CA VAL A 337 2.20 -0.83 21.14
C VAL A 337 2.32 0.55 21.78
N LEU A 338 3.54 1.05 21.91
CA LEU A 338 3.77 2.47 22.18
C LEU A 338 4.21 3.16 20.88
N ALA A 339 3.34 3.99 20.31
CA ALA A 339 3.71 4.86 19.20
C ALA A 339 4.43 6.10 19.74
N ILE A 340 5.63 6.38 19.23
CA ILE A 340 6.56 7.35 19.80
C ILE A 340 6.86 8.44 18.79
N ASP A 341 6.88 9.70 19.23
CA ASP A 341 7.48 10.77 18.44
C ASP A 341 9.01 10.68 18.55
N ALA A 342 9.67 10.54 17.40
CA ALA A 342 11.11 10.72 17.31
C ALA A 342 11.49 12.18 17.62
N ARG A 343 12.77 12.43 17.94
CA ARG A 343 13.33 13.79 18.04
C ARG A 343 13.02 14.56 16.75
N ALA A 344 12.68 15.86 16.86
CA ALA A 344 12.23 16.71 15.75
C ALA A 344 10.93 16.27 15.04
N HIS A 345 10.13 15.37 15.64
CA HIS A 345 8.84 14.90 15.12
C HIS A 345 7.69 15.15 16.10
N GLY A 346 6.46 15.23 15.58
CA GLY A 346 5.23 15.43 16.38
C GLY A 346 5.35 16.44 17.52
N GLY A 347 5.05 16.01 18.73
CA GLY A 347 5.12 16.82 19.95
C GLY A 347 6.53 17.12 20.45
N ARG A 348 7.57 16.62 19.77
CA ARG A 348 9.00 16.85 20.07
C ARG A 348 9.68 17.75 19.03
N LYS A 349 8.90 18.46 18.22
CA LYS A 349 9.37 19.53 17.34
C LYS A 349 9.60 20.82 18.12
N ARG A 350 10.73 21.49 17.87
CA ARG A 350 11.01 22.82 18.41
C ARG A 350 10.77 23.87 17.32
N GLU A 351 9.81 24.80 17.52
CA GLU A 351 9.45 25.92 16.62
C GLU A 351 8.74 25.59 15.28
N TRP A 352 8.41 26.65 14.49
CA TRP A 352 7.67 26.66 13.21
C TRP A 352 8.34 25.89 12.05
N GLU A 353 9.47 25.24 12.31
CA GLU A 353 10.27 24.53 11.31
C GLU A 353 9.74 23.11 11.08
N ASN A 354 9.72 22.66 9.82
CA ASN A 354 9.42 21.27 9.51
C ASN A 354 10.56 20.33 10.00
N ALA A 355 10.26 19.04 10.13
CA ALA A 355 11.20 18.07 10.71
C ALA A 355 12.56 18.07 10.00
N VAL A 356 12.58 18.18 8.68
CA VAL A 356 13.80 18.18 7.86
C VAL A 356 14.71 19.35 8.23
N ALA A 357 14.17 20.56 8.38
CA ALA A 357 14.96 21.73 8.74
C ALA A 357 15.64 21.57 10.11
N GLN A 358 14.90 21.06 11.10
CA GLN A 358 15.45 20.81 12.44
C GLN A 358 16.54 19.73 12.43
N LEU A 359 16.32 18.64 11.68
CA LEU A 359 17.32 17.58 11.51
C LEU A 359 18.58 18.09 10.83
N ARG A 360 18.46 18.92 9.78
CA ARG A 360 19.61 19.53 9.10
C ARG A 360 20.45 20.38 10.05
N LYS A 361 19.82 21.26 10.84
CA LYS A 361 20.51 22.04 11.88
C LYS A 361 21.24 21.15 12.86
N SER A 362 20.55 20.11 13.34
CA SER A 362 21.17 19.11 14.21
C SER A 362 22.41 18.49 13.57
N PHE A 363 22.34 18.00 12.34
CA PHE A 363 23.49 17.37 11.67
C PHE A 363 24.67 18.32 11.46
N LEU A 364 24.39 19.60 11.24
CA LEU A 364 25.40 20.66 11.15
C LEU A 364 25.99 21.10 12.50
N GLY A 365 25.57 20.49 13.61
CA GLY A 365 26.09 20.75 14.95
C GLY A 365 25.35 21.83 15.73
N GLU A 366 24.24 22.36 15.18
CA GLU A 366 23.38 23.30 15.88
C GLU A 366 22.35 22.57 16.75
N GLY A 367 22.10 23.08 17.96
CA GLY A 367 21.11 22.50 18.87
C GLY A 367 21.43 21.06 19.31
N GLU A 368 20.38 20.30 19.60
CA GLU A 368 20.43 18.91 20.07
C GLU A 368 21.04 17.96 19.05
N ASP A 369 21.75 16.93 19.53
CA ASP A 369 22.25 15.84 18.69
C ASP A 369 21.18 14.77 18.59
N VAL A 370 20.32 14.88 17.58
CA VAL A 370 19.11 14.03 17.45
C VAL A 370 19.42 12.55 17.27
N LEU A 371 20.65 12.18 16.88
CA LEU A 371 21.06 10.77 16.75
C LEU A 371 21.52 10.22 18.10
N GLU A 372 22.36 10.97 18.83
CA GLU A 372 22.79 10.62 20.19
C GLU A 372 21.62 10.63 21.18
N ASP A 373 20.71 11.58 21.04
CA ASP A 373 19.53 11.69 21.89
C ASP A 373 18.57 10.51 21.67
N ALA A 374 18.46 9.99 20.44
CA ALA A 374 17.67 8.79 20.17
C ALA A 374 18.26 7.55 20.88
N HIS A 375 19.60 7.45 20.93
CA HIS A 375 20.30 6.42 21.68
C HIS A 375 20.06 6.56 23.19
N THR A 376 20.14 7.79 23.72
CA THR A 376 19.94 8.09 25.14
C THR A 376 18.49 7.89 25.60
N ASP A 377 17.53 8.26 24.75
CA ASP A 377 16.09 8.12 25.01
C ASP A 377 15.68 6.65 25.19
N ALA A 378 16.43 5.68 24.64
CA ALA A 378 16.13 4.25 24.71
C ALA A 378 15.89 3.77 26.15
N ARG A 379 16.75 4.22 27.08
CA ARG A 379 16.63 3.87 28.50
C ARG A 379 15.34 4.39 29.12
N ALA A 380 14.99 5.64 28.83
CA ALA A 380 13.77 6.27 29.31
C ALA A 380 12.51 5.59 28.75
N LEU A 381 12.55 5.16 27.49
CA LEU A 381 11.46 4.40 26.86
C LEU A 381 11.26 3.04 27.57
N VAL A 382 12.35 2.29 27.81
CA VAL A 382 12.27 1.00 28.51
C VAL A 382 11.80 1.18 29.95
N ASP A 383 12.36 2.14 30.69
CA ASP A 383 11.95 2.44 32.07
C ASP A 383 10.47 2.86 32.13
N GLY A 384 10.01 3.64 31.16
CA GLY A 384 8.63 4.05 31.00
C GLY A 384 7.69 2.85 30.78
N VAL A 385 8.03 1.94 29.88
CA VAL A 385 7.24 0.72 29.64
C VAL A 385 7.13 -0.14 30.89
N LEU A 386 8.22 -0.32 31.64
CA LEU A 386 8.22 -1.09 32.88
C LEU A 386 7.37 -0.41 33.97
N THR A 387 7.44 0.91 34.05
CA THR A 387 6.68 1.71 35.03
C THR A 387 5.17 1.65 34.76
N LEU A 388 4.76 1.56 33.49
CA LEU A 388 3.35 1.41 33.12
C LEU A 388 2.74 0.06 33.58
N GLY A 389 3.55 -0.94 33.93
CA GLY A 389 3.07 -2.24 34.41
C GLY A 389 2.35 -3.08 33.34
N ILE A 390 2.43 -2.67 32.08
CA ILE A 390 1.77 -3.32 30.93
C ILE A 390 2.57 -4.52 30.37
N THR A 391 3.71 -4.85 30.98
CA THR A 391 4.53 -6.03 30.66
C THR A 391 5.11 -6.62 31.94
N GLU A 392 5.25 -7.96 31.99
CA GLU A 392 5.70 -8.66 33.20
C GLU A 392 7.21 -8.58 33.42
N LYS A 393 7.98 -8.51 32.33
CA LYS A 393 9.44 -8.68 32.35
C LYS A 393 10.10 -7.89 31.24
N VAL A 394 11.35 -7.49 31.51
CA VAL A 394 12.23 -6.75 30.60
C VAL A 394 12.42 -7.45 29.24
N GLY A 395 12.52 -8.78 29.22
CA GLY A 395 12.71 -9.60 28.01
C GLY A 395 11.47 -9.74 27.10
N ARG A 396 10.52 -8.80 27.17
CA ARG A 396 9.30 -8.77 26.34
C ARG A 396 9.09 -7.39 25.72
N ILE A 397 10.17 -6.67 25.46
CA ILE A 397 10.15 -5.35 24.80
C ILE A 397 10.84 -5.48 23.44
N GLY A 398 10.11 -5.23 22.35
CA GLY A 398 10.68 -5.12 21.00
C GLY A 398 10.63 -3.69 20.49
N VAL A 399 11.38 -3.42 19.41
CA VAL A 399 11.31 -2.13 18.71
C VAL A 399 11.09 -2.35 17.21
N VAL A 400 10.17 -1.58 16.63
CA VAL A 400 9.86 -1.63 15.20
C VAL A 400 9.83 -0.21 14.66
N GLY A 401 10.34 0.00 13.47
CA GLY A 401 10.25 1.31 12.82
C GLY A 401 10.23 1.24 11.31
N THR A 402 9.55 2.21 10.70
CA THR A 402 9.41 2.32 9.24
C THR A 402 10.17 3.53 8.69
N SER A 403 10.95 3.37 7.63
CA SER A 403 11.66 4.49 6.97
C SER A 403 12.60 5.19 7.95
N TRP A 404 12.45 6.50 8.18
CA TRP A 404 13.14 7.23 9.26
C TRP A 404 12.90 6.61 10.64
N GLY A 405 11.71 6.08 10.90
CA GLY A 405 11.43 5.34 12.12
C GLY A 405 12.27 4.09 12.24
N GLY A 406 12.66 3.47 11.12
CA GLY A 406 13.59 2.34 11.09
C GLY A 406 14.99 2.75 11.57
N LEU A 407 15.48 3.94 11.17
CA LEU A 407 16.70 4.54 11.75
C LEU A 407 16.55 4.69 13.27
N GLN A 408 15.45 5.29 13.73
CA GLN A 408 15.20 5.50 15.16
C GLN A 408 15.10 4.19 15.94
N ALA A 409 14.50 3.15 15.35
CA ALA A 409 14.44 1.82 15.93
C ALA A 409 15.83 1.19 16.09
N LEU A 410 16.71 1.34 15.10
CA LEU A 410 18.10 0.86 15.17
C LEU A 410 18.89 1.56 16.28
N LEU A 411 18.80 2.90 16.37
CA LEU A 411 19.48 3.68 17.40
C LEU A 411 18.95 3.35 18.80
N THR A 412 17.63 3.23 18.93
CA THR A 412 16.95 2.83 20.17
C THR A 412 17.37 1.42 20.59
N PHE A 413 17.45 0.48 19.65
CA PHE A 413 17.87 -0.90 19.92
C PHE A 413 19.30 -0.97 20.45
N ALA A 414 20.22 -0.20 19.86
CA ALA A 414 21.58 -0.07 20.35
C ALA A 414 21.67 0.64 21.71
N GLY A 415 20.72 1.54 22.02
CA GLY A 415 20.70 2.37 23.23
C GLY A 415 20.36 1.64 24.52
N ASP A 416 19.66 0.50 24.46
CA ASP A 416 19.34 -0.27 25.66
C ASP A 416 19.36 -1.78 25.41
N ALA A 417 20.22 -2.50 26.14
CA ALA A 417 20.39 -3.95 26.06
C ALA A 417 19.14 -4.74 26.49
N ARG A 418 18.19 -4.09 27.15
CA ARG A 418 16.92 -4.68 27.62
C ARG A 418 15.91 -4.90 26.51
N ILE A 419 16.04 -4.23 25.37
CA ILE A 419 15.18 -4.45 24.21
C ILE A 419 15.55 -5.80 23.59
N THR A 420 14.59 -6.69 23.45
CA THR A 420 14.81 -8.10 23.11
C THR A 420 15.14 -8.31 21.63
N CYS A 421 14.45 -7.62 20.73
CA CYS A 421 14.67 -7.71 19.29
C CYS A 421 14.21 -6.44 18.56
N ALA A 422 14.69 -6.25 17.33
CA ALA A 422 14.35 -5.12 16.49
C ALA A 422 13.95 -5.50 15.05
N VAL A 423 13.06 -4.72 14.46
CA VAL A 423 12.74 -4.78 13.03
C VAL A 423 12.81 -3.39 12.40
N GLY A 424 13.68 -3.22 11.41
CA GLY A 424 13.70 -2.06 10.54
C GLY A 424 12.97 -2.36 9.24
N VAL A 425 11.83 -1.71 9.01
CA VAL A 425 11.08 -1.80 7.75
C VAL A 425 11.47 -0.60 6.90
N MET A 426 11.94 -0.85 5.67
CA MET A 426 12.57 0.13 4.77
C MET A 426 13.50 1.11 5.53
N PRO A 427 14.38 0.63 6.42
CA PRO A 427 15.06 1.49 7.38
C PRO A 427 16.10 2.38 6.69
N VAL A 428 16.16 3.65 7.06
CA VAL A 428 17.26 4.54 6.64
C VAL A 428 18.53 4.10 7.37
N THR A 429 19.42 3.37 6.69
CA THR A 429 20.71 2.93 7.26
C THR A 429 21.86 3.86 6.88
N TYR A 430 21.69 4.69 5.85
CA TYR A 430 22.62 5.72 5.43
C TYR A 430 21.86 7.04 5.20
N ILE A 431 22.07 8.03 6.08
CA ILE A 431 21.28 9.28 6.09
C ILE A 431 21.45 10.08 4.78
N PRO A 432 22.67 10.22 4.21
CA PRO A 432 22.86 10.97 2.96
C PRO A 432 22.22 10.33 1.72
N GLN A 433 21.66 9.10 1.82
CA GLN A 433 20.85 8.53 0.74
C GLN A 433 19.54 9.31 0.52
N LEU A 434 19.05 9.96 1.57
CA LEU A 434 17.86 10.80 1.47
C LEU A 434 18.18 12.10 0.73
N PRO A 435 17.39 12.48 -0.30
CA PRO A 435 17.61 13.73 -1.03
C PRO A 435 17.69 14.97 -0.14
N GLU A 436 16.97 14.97 0.98
CA GLU A 436 16.95 16.04 1.97
C GLU A 436 18.28 16.24 2.71
N PHE A 437 19.17 15.24 2.71
CA PHE A 437 20.44 15.23 3.45
C PHE A 437 21.66 14.82 2.60
N ALA A 438 21.50 14.75 1.28
CA ALA A 438 22.54 14.25 0.37
C ALA A 438 23.85 15.07 0.41
N ASP A 439 23.79 16.35 0.76
CA ASP A 439 24.94 17.24 0.90
C ASP A 439 25.64 17.16 2.27
N LEU A 440 25.17 16.29 3.17
CA LEU A 440 25.63 16.20 4.55
C LEU A 440 26.45 14.93 4.84
N SER A 441 27.03 14.29 3.82
CA SER A 441 27.81 13.04 3.98
C SER A 441 28.96 13.14 4.98
N ASP A 442 29.58 14.32 5.08
CA ASP A 442 30.73 14.57 5.95
C ASP A 442 30.33 15.26 7.26
N ALA A 443 29.03 15.44 7.52
CA ALA A 443 28.57 16.09 8.73
C ALA A 443 28.97 15.26 9.98
N PRO A 444 29.70 15.84 10.96
CA PRO A 444 30.31 15.06 12.05
C PRO A 444 29.33 14.21 12.86
N ARG A 445 28.11 14.72 13.08
CA ARG A 445 27.05 13.98 13.79
C ARG A 445 26.51 12.81 12.99
N ILE A 446 26.38 12.93 11.67
CA ILE A 446 25.98 11.82 10.79
C ILE A 446 27.07 10.75 10.77
N VAL A 447 28.34 11.14 10.53
CA VAL A 447 29.48 10.21 10.45
C VAL A 447 29.61 9.38 11.73
N ARG A 448 29.38 9.99 12.90
CA ARG A 448 29.44 9.30 14.19
C ARG A 448 28.17 8.51 14.52
N GLY A 449 26.99 9.09 14.27
CA GLY A 449 25.74 8.65 14.88
C GLY A 449 24.83 7.80 14.00
N GLN A 450 25.04 7.75 12.68
CA GLN A 450 24.22 6.88 11.82
C GLN A 450 24.57 5.39 12.03
N PRO A 451 23.69 4.44 11.64
CA PRO A 451 23.93 3.01 11.80
C PRO A 451 25.25 2.56 11.17
N GLY A 452 25.99 1.71 11.89
CA GLY A 452 27.29 1.23 11.43
C GLY A 452 27.96 0.28 12.42
N ALA A 453 29.27 0.05 12.25
CA ALA A 453 30.05 -0.93 13.01
C ALA A 453 29.99 -0.73 14.53
N TRP A 454 29.85 0.51 15.01
CA TRP A 454 29.75 0.81 16.44
C TRP A 454 28.56 0.13 17.13
N MET A 455 27.51 -0.22 16.37
CA MET A 455 26.33 -0.88 16.91
C MET A 455 26.59 -2.34 17.30
N GLY A 456 27.52 -3.03 16.63
CA GLY A 456 27.73 -4.48 16.77
C GLY A 456 27.88 -4.95 18.21
N PRO A 457 28.81 -4.38 19.00
CA PRO A 457 28.95 -4.68 20.42
C PRO A 457 27.73 -4.33 21.28
N CYS A 458 26.92 -3.36 20.86
CA CYS A 458 25.73 -2.92 21.61
C CYS A 458 24.55 -3.87 21.39
N ILE A 459 24.39 -4.43 20.19
CA ILE A 459 23.19 -5.19 19.82
C ILE A 459 23.38 -6.70 19.87
N THR A 460 24.59 -7.21 19.67
CA THR A 460 24.83 -8.66 19.65
C THR A 460 24.65 -9.29 21.04
N PRO A 461 24.04 -10.49 21.18
CA PRO A 461 23.52 -11.38 20.14
C PRO A 461 22.02 -11.19 19.84
N ARG A 462 21.44 -10.02 20.12
CA ARG A 462 19.98 -9.82 20.10
C ARG A 462 19.45 -9.77 18.65
N PRO A 463 18.26 -10.34 18.36
CA PRO A 463 17.75 -10.44 16.99
C PRO A 463 17.43 -9.11 16.30
N LEU A 464 18.00 -8.89 15.11
CA LEU A 464 17.74 -7.78 14.20
C LEU A 464 17.29 -8.28 12.81
N LEU A 465 16.14 -7.76 12.35
CA LEU A 465 15.66 -7.94 10.98
C LEU A 465 15.59 -6.60 10.24
N LEU A 466 16.17 -6.56 9.04
CA LEU A 466 15.96 -5.47 8.07
C LEU A 466 15.08 -5.95 6.92
N ILE A 467 14.11 -5.15 6.49
CA ILE A 467 13.24 -5.47 5.35
C ILE A 467 13.30 -4.31 4.37
N VAL A 468 13.74 -4.54 3.13
CA VAL A 468 13.97 -3.50 2.12
C VAL A 468 13.33 -3.85 0.78
N GLY A 469 12.93 -2.83 0.03
CA GLY A 469 12.50 -2.99 -1.36
C GLY A 469 13.70 -3.01 -2.31
N GLU A 470 13.69 -3.89 -3.32
CA GLU A 470 14.76 -3.96 -4.33
C GLU A 470 14.95 -2.64 -5.09
N LYS A 471 13.88 -1.88 -5.31
CA LYS A 471 13.86 -0.61 -6.06
C LYS A 471 13.66 0.61 -5.15
N ASP A 472 13.90 0.46 -3.85
CA ASP A 472 13.82 1.57 -2.91
C ASP A 472 15.00 2.53 -3.12
N GLU A 473 14.75 3.74 -3.60
CA GLU A 473 15.80 4.75 -3.83
C GLU A 473 16.08 5.60 -2.59
N LYS A 474 15.24 5.54 -1.55
CA LYS A 474 15.36 6.35 -0.33
C LYS A 474 16.05 5.60 0.80
N ALA A 475 15.71 4.31 0.94
CA ALA A 475 16.27 3.38 1.92
C ALA A 475 16.72 2.13 1.16
N ASP A 476 17.78 2.30 0.36
CA ASP A 476 18.17 1.31 -0.63
C ASP A 476 18.66 -0.02 -0.04
N ALA A 477 18.53 -1.07 -0.85
CA ALA A 477 18.98 -2.40 -0.48
C ALA A 477 20.51 -2.49 -0.31
N PHE A 478 21.27 -1.61 -0.97
CA PHE A 478 22.73 -1.62 -0.92
C PHE A 478 23.27 -1.27 0.47
N HIS A 479 22.87 -0.11 1.01
CA HIS A 479 23.29 0.36 2.33
C HIS A 479 22.71 -0.51 3.45
N ALA A 480 21.51 -1.07 3.27
CA ALA A 480 20.97 -2.05 4.22
C ALA A 480 21.80 -3.33 4.25
N GLN A 481 22.20 -3.87 3.09
CA GLN A 481 23.07 -5.03 3.03
C GLN A 481 24.48 -4.74 3.56
N GLN A 482 25.02 -3.55 3.28
CA GLN A 482 26.31 -3.12 3.81
C GLN A 482 26.30 -3.09 5.35
N LEU A 483 25.22 -2.64 5.98
CA LEU A 483 25.07 -2.69 7.43
C LEU A 483 25.06 -4.14 7.95
N ILE A 484 24.33 -5.05 7.29
CA ILE A 484 24.32 -6.48 7.64
C ILE A 484 25.73 -7.07 7.57
N ASP A 485 26.44 -6.84 6.47
CA ASP A 485 27.79 -7.36 6.26
C ASP A 485 28.77 -6.79 7.30
N THR A 486 28.58 -5.53 7.70
CA THR A 486 29.38 -4.86 8.74
C THR A 486 29.17 -5.49 10.12
N LEU A 487 27.93 -5.86 10.46
CA LEU A 487 27.57 -6.41 11.78
C LEU A 487 27.78 -7.93 11.87
N LYS A 488 27.83 -8.63 10.74
CA LYS A 488 27.92 -10.08 10.65
C LYS A 488 29.07 -10.69 11.49
N PRO A 489 30.31 -10.15 11.50
CA PRO A 489 31.38 -10.71 12.30
C PRO A 489 31.09 -10.73 13.80
N ASP A 490 30.40 -9.71 14.33
CA ASP A 490 30.01 -9.67 15.74
C ASP A 490 29.02 -10.79 16.05
N TYR A 491 28.00 -11.00 15.20
CA TYR A 491 27.02 -12.07 15.41
C TYR A 491 27.61 -13.47 15.25
N GLU A 492 28.53 -13.67 14.31
CA GLU A 492 29.25 -14.94 14.14
C GLU A 492 30.11 -15.27 15.37
N ALA A 493 30.73 -14.27 16.00
CA ALA A 493 31.52 -14.45 17.22
C ALA A 493 30.69 -14.95 18.43
N TYR A 494 29.37 -14.78 18.40
CA TYR A 494 28.44 -15.23 19.44
C TYR A 494 27.61 -16.46 19.02
N ASP A 495 27.92 -17.11 17.90
CA ASP A 495 27.10 -18.20 17.32
C ASP A 495 25.63 -17.79 17.13
N ALA A 496 25.44 -16.52 16.76
CA ALA A 496 24.14 -15.86 16.64
C ALA A 496 23.84 -15.41 15.20
N ALA A 497 24.48 -16.00 14.19
CA ALA A 497 24.31 -15.58 12.80
C ALA A 497 22.83 -15.56 12.34
N GLN A 498 22.01 -16.50 12.85
CA GLN A 498 20.56 -16.55 12.60
C GLN A 498 19.76 -15.37 13.17
N HIS A 499 20.33 -14.62 14.12
CA HIS A 499 19.71 -13.45 14.73
C HIS A 499 19.92 -12.18 13.90
N LEU A 500 20.74 -12.20 12.85
CA LEU A 500 20.93 -11.08 11.93
C LEU A 500 20.39 -11.43 10.54
N ARG A 501 19.32 -10.78 10.11
CA ARG A 501 18.66 -11.09 8.84
C ARG A 501 18.29 -9.85 8.04
N SER A 502 18.39 -9.96 6.72
CA SER A 502 17.80 -9.03 5.76
C SER A 502 16.84 -9.74 4.81
N ILE A 503 15.75 -9.08 4.46
CA ILE A 503 14.78 -9.51 3.46
C ILE A 503 14.68 -8.42 2.40
N GLN A 504 14.97 -8.79 1.15
CA GLN A 504 14.79 -7.93 -0.01
C GLN A 504 13.52 -8.35 -0.76
N ILE A 505 12.59 -7.41 -0.94
CA ILE A 505 11.33 -7.65 -1.64
C ILE A 505 11.50 -7.23 -3.11
N PRO A 506 11.33 -8.16 -4.08
CA PRO A 506 11.52 -7.85 -5.50
C PRO A 506 10.59 -6.74 -5.99
N HIS A 507 11.13 -5.87 -6.84
CA HIS A 507 10.43 -4.81 -7.56
C HIS A 507 9.72 -3.74 -6.72
N LEU A 508 9.85 -3.81 -5.39
CA LEU A 508 9.24 -2.88 -4.46
C LEU A 508 10.06 -1.58 -4.39
N ASP A 509 9.40 -0.44 -4.58
CA ASP A 509 9.91 0.91 -4.33
C ASP A 509 9.70 1.32 -2.85
N HIS A 510 9.87 2.59 -2.47
CA HIS A 510 9.70 3.04 -1.08
C HIS A 510 8.21 3.09 -0.67
N LYS A 511 7.55 1.93 -0.60
CA LYS A 511 6.12 1.74 -0.32
C LYS A 511 5.87 0.55 0.60
N GLU A 512 4.68 0.52 1.21
CA GLU A 512 4.24 -0.67 1.94
C GLU A 512 4.18 -1.89 1.05
N HIS A 513 4.54 -3.00 1.66
CA HIS A 513 4.32 -4.30 1.08
C HIS A 513 3.87 -5.30 2.14
N PRO A 514 2.93 -6.20 1.80
CA PRO A 514 2.42 -7.26 2.68
C PRO A 514 3.49 -8.07 3.40
N GLN A 515 4.54 -8.37 2.65
CA GLN A 515 5.65 -9.18 3.12
C GLN A 515 6.42 -8.47 4.23
N GLN A 516 6.42 -7.13 4.28
CA GLN A 516 7.01 -6.38 5.39
C GLN A 516 6.27 -6.68 6.70
N ILE A 517 4.94 -6.65 6.67
CA ILE A 517 4.10 -6.91 7.85
C ILE A 517 4.20 -8.37 8.27
N THR A 518 4.06 -9.29 7.31
CA THR A 518 4.15 -10.72 7.59
C THR A 518 5.51 -11.11 8.17
N ALA A 519 6.61 -10.59 7.60
CA ALA A 519 7.95 -10.88 8.10
C ALA A 519 8.22 -10.21 9.46
N THR A 520 7.70 -8.98 9.69
CA THR A 520 7.77 -8.31 10.99
C THR A 520 7.08 -9.15 12.06
N VAL A 521 5.83 -9.56 11.85
CA VAL A 521 5.07 -10.38 12.81
C VAL A 521 5.73 -11.74 12.99
N ALA A 522 6.21 -12.38 11.93
CA ALA A 522 6.91 -13.67 12.03
C ALA A 522 8.19 -13.57 12.88
N TRP A 523 8.96 -12.48 12.72
CA TRP A 523 10.16 -12.22 13.51
C TRP A 523 9.83 -12.03 14.99
N LEU A 524 8.82 -11.21 15.29
CA LEU A 524 8.39 -11.00 16.67
C LEU A 524 7.80 -12.26 17.29
N LYS A 525 7.08 -13.09 16.52
CA LYS A 525 6.62 -14.42 16.97
C LYS A 525 7.75 -15.37 17.32
N GLN A 526 8.92 -15.20 16.71
CA GLN A 526 10.06 -16.06 16.98
C GLN A 526 10.86 -15.58 18.20
N PHE A 527 10.97 -14.27 18.40
CA PHE A 527 11.93 -13.69 19.34
C PHE A 527 11.33 -12.86 20.48
N LEU A 528 10.03 -12.55 20.44
CA LEU A 528 9.36 -11.66 21.40
C LEU A 528 8.07 -12.24 22.00
N LEU A 529 7.24 -12.87 21.17
CA LEU A 529 5.96 -13.48 21.55
C LEU A 529 6.15 -14.94 21.94
#